data_AF-A0A2S6GE45-F1
#
_entry.id   AF-A0A2S6GE45-F1
#
_cell.length_a   1.000
_cell.length_b   1.000
_cell.length_c   1.000
_cell.angle_alpha   90.00
_cell.angle_beta   90.00
_cell.angle_gamma   90.00
#
_symmetry.space_group_name_H-M   'P 1'
#
loop_
_entity.id
_entity.type
_entity.pdbx_description
1 polymer ?
#
loop_
_entity_poly.entity_id
_entity_poly.type
_entity_poly.pdbx_seq_one_letter_code
_entity_poly.pdbx_strand_id
1 'polypeptide(L)'
;MRVALTDHAAPVTQMIAATLRQLRAASPGLRLVVSFADTTQGHHGGIYQAGNWIYSGTTDPQTLSYIVHGREIHGRSLRHLAAARDPDETAEAFVRRTIDPQVRAIKTPTLKHRYLYPLDKAMRRQLRARARPYPPRLEVNARA
;
A
#
# COMPACT_ATOMS: atom_id res chain seq x y z
N MET A 1 6.49 3.19 -4.96
CA MET A 1 6.29 4.65 -4.92
C MET A 1 5.44 4.99 -3.70
N ARG A 2 5.82 5.99 -2.90
CA ARG A 2 5.07 6.51 -1.75
C ARG A 2 4.64 7.94 -2.07
N VAL A 3 3.42 8.33 -1.70
CA VAL A 3 2.96 9.72 -1.77
C VAL A 3 2.76 10.21 -0.34
N ALA A 4 3.69 11.03 0.14
CA ALA A 4 3.68 11.60 1.49
C ALA A 4 4.41 12.95 1.48
N LEU A 5 3.81 13.93 0.81
CA LEU A 5 4.33 15.28 0.72
C LEU A 5 3.80 16.09 1.90
N THR A 6 4.69 16.76 2.64
CA THR A 6 4.32 17.60 3.79
C THR A 6 4.31 19.08 3.40
N ASP A 7 5.36 19.52 2.72
CA ASP A 7 5.47 20.84 2.13
C ASP A 7 5.31 20.73 0.61
N HIS A 8 4.36 21.46 0.05
CA HIS A 8 4.02 21.39 -1.36
C HIS A 8 3.34 22.68 -1.85
N ALA A 9 3.79 23.19 -3.00
CA ALA A 9 3.25 24.43 -3.59
C ALA A 9 1.83 24.28 -4.17
N ALA A 10 1.32 23.06 -4.32
CA ALA A 10 -0.02 22.78 -4.85
C ALA A 10 -0.64 21.58 -4.12
N PRO A 11 -1.98 21.44 -4.11
CA PRO A 11 -2.63 20.27 -3.51
C PRO A 11 -2.10 18.95 -4.09
N VAL A 12 -1.77 17.99 -3.22
CA VAL A 12 -1.24 16.67 -3.65
C VAL A 12 -2.16 15.97 -4.65
N THR A 13 -3.48 16.09 -4.49
CA THR A 13 -4.47 15.54 -5.44
C THR A 13 -4.33 16.12 -6.85
N GLN A 14 -3.98 17.40 -7.00
CA GLN A 14 -3.73 18.04 -8.30
C GLN A 14 -2.48 17.44 -8.97
N MET A 15 -1.41 17.24 -8.20
CA MET A 15 -0.18 16.61 -8.69
C MET A 15 -0.42 15.17 -9.14
N ILE A 16 -1.21 14.41 -8.38
CA ILE A 16 -1.65 13.06 -8.75
C ILE A 16 -2.44 13.10 -10.05
N ALA A 17 -3.39 14.02 -10.21
CA ALA A 17 -4.18 14.15 -11.43
C ALA A 17 -3.32 14.45 -12.65
N ALA A 18 -2.30 15.31 -12.52
CA ALA A 18 -1.33 15.57 -13.57
C ALA A 18 -0.52 14.32 -13.94
N THR A 19 -0.05 13.59 -12.93
CA THR A 19 0.69 12.33 -13.12
C THR A 19 -0.16 11.28 -13.84
N LEU A 20 -1.43 11.13 -13.47
CA LEU A 20 -2.35 10.18 -14.11
C LEU A 20 -2.61 10.51 -15.59
N ARG A 21 -2.64 11.79 -15.96
CA ARG A 21 -2.75 12.20 -17.37
C ARG A 21 -1.51 11.81 -18.17
N GLN A 22 -0.32 12.09 -17.63
CA GLN A 22 0.94 11.71 -18.26
C GLN A 22 1.06 10.18 -18.38
N LEU A 23 0.72 9.45 -17.32
CA LEU A 23 0.76 7.98 -17.30
C LEU A 23 -0.18 7.37 -18.36
N ARG A 24 -1.39 7.91 -18.49
CA ARG A 24 -2.34 7.45 -19.52
C ARG A 24 -1.81 7.68 -20.94
N ALA A 25 -1.15 8.82 -21.18
CA ALA A 25 -0.57 9.13 -22.48
C ALA A 25 0.64 8.23 -22.79
N ALA A 26 1.51 8.02 -21.81
CA ALA A 26 2.71 7.19 -21.94
C ALA A 26 2.41 5.69 -21.99
N SER A 27 1.23 5.24 -21.55
CA SER A 27 0.86 3.83 -21.51
C SER A 27 -0.59 3.63 -22.00
N PRO A 28 -0.84 3.66 -23.33
CA PRO A 28 -2.18 3.58 -23.91
C PRO A 28 -2.97 2.31 -23.53
N GLY A 29 -2.28 1.21 -23.23
CA GLY A 29 -2.88 -0.05 -22.78
C GLY A 29 -3.20 -0.10 -21.29
N LEU A 30 -2.76 0.89 -20.49
CA LEU A 30 -3.01 0.91 -19.05
C LEU A 30 -4.45 1.37 -18.76
N ARG A 31 -5.20 0.56 -18.00
CA ARG A 31 -6.63 0.78 -17.77
C ARG A 31 -7.00 1.13 -16.33
N LEU A 32 -6.14 0.77 -15.37
CA LEU A 32 -6.43 0.90 -13.95
C LEU A 32 -5.16 1.22 -13.17
N VAL A 33 -5.25 2.20 -12.27
CA VAL A 33 -4.25 2.44 -11.22
C VAL A 33 -4.85 2.03 -9.88
N VAL A 34 -4.08 1.28 -9.09
CA VAL A 34 -4.47 0.86 -7.73
C VAL A 34 -3.52 1.54 -6.75
N SER A 35 -4.08 2.10 -5.68
CA SER A 35 -3.31 2.67 -4.59
C SER A 35 -3.84 2.23 -3.23
N PHE A 36 -2.97 2.25 -2.24
CA PHE A 36 -3.26 1.78 -0.89
C PHE A 36 -2.89 2.87 0.12
N ALA A 37 -3.81 3.19 1.03
CA ALA A 37 -3.57 4.06 2.18
C ALA A 37 -3.43 3.21 3.45
N ASP A 38 -2.30 3.34 4.13
CA ASP A 38 -1.95 2.53 5.30
C ASP A 38 -2.60 3.04 6.58
N THR A 39 -3.51 2.27 7.17
CA THR A 39 -4.25 2.74 8.36
C THR A 39 -3.37 2.80 9.60
N THR A 40 -2.26 2.05 9.65
CA THR A 40 -1.31 2.10 10.78
C THR A 40 -0.62 3.45 10.90
N GLN A 41 -0.63 4.23 9.82
CA GLN A 41 -0.08 5.59 9.74
C GLN A 41 -1.17 6.66 9.81
N GLY A 42 -2.41 6.30 10.19
CA GLY A 42 -3.55 7.20 10.18
C GLY A 42 -4.02 7.61 8.78
N HIS A 43 -3.53 6.96 7.73
CA HIS A 43 -3.91 7.31 6.36
C HIS A 43 -5.28 6.71 6.01
N HIS A 44 -6.33 7.54 6.10
CA HIS A 44 -7.66 7.18 5.58
C HIS A 44 -7.74 7.28 4.04
N GLY A 45 -6.78 7.95 3.39
CA GLY A 45 -6.72 8.09 1.93
C GLY A 45 -7.39 9.34 1.36
N GLY A 46 -7.48 10.43 2.13
CA GLY A 46 -8.13 11.68 1.73
C GLY A 46 -7.69 12.24 0.37
N ILE A 47 -6.40 12.13 0.01
CA ILE A 47 -5.89 12.56 -1.31
C ILE A 47 -6.52 11.80 -2.49
N TYR A 48 -6.94 10.54 -2.28
CA TYR A 48 -7.63 9.72 -3.27
C TYR A 48 -9.13 10.01 -3.28
N GLN A 49 -9.73 10.22 -2.10
CA GLN A 49 -11.13 10.61 -1.98
C GLN A 49 -11.41 11.93 -2.69
N ALA A 50 -10.56 12.95 -2.46
CA ALA A 50 -10.63 14.25 -3.15
C ALA A 50 -10.45 14.13 -4.68
N GLY A 51 -9.77 13.08 -5.15
CA GLY A 51 -9.58 12.79 -6.57
C GLY A 51 -10.68 11.93 -7.20
N ASN A 52 -11.80 11.67 -6.52
CA ASN A 52 -12.88 10.80 -6.98
C ASN A 52 -12.43 9.38 -7.35
N TRP A 53 -11.44 8.83 -6.62
CA TRP A 53 -11.02 7.44 -6.77
C TRP A 53 -12.08 6.51 -6.20
N ILE A 54 -12.30 5.34 -6.80
CA ILE A 54 -13.25 4.37 -6.28
C ILE A 54 -12.64 3.66 -5.06
N TYR A 55 -13.25 3.80 -3.89
CA TYR A 55 -12.87 3.02 -2.73
C TYR A 55 -13.48 1.62 -2.79
N SER A 56 -12.68 0.59 -2.51
CA SER A 56 -13.07 -0.82 -2.66
C SER A 56 -12.92 -1.64 -1.37
N GLY A 57 -12.92 -0.96 -0.22
CA GLY A 57 -12.70 -1.57 1.08
C GLY A 57 -11.21 -1.71 1.41
N THR A 58 -10.92 -2.57 2.37
CA THR A 58 -9.57 -2.78 2.91
C THR A 58 -8.93 -4.05 2.36
N THR A 59 -7.62 -4.16 2.54
CA THR A 59 -6.89 -5.44 2.42
C THR A 59 -7.32 -6.42 3.49
N ASP A 60 -6.90 -7.68 3.34
CA ASP A 60 -6.91 -8.64 4.45
C ASP A 60 -6.27 -8.01 5.69
N PRO A 61 -6.88 -8.15 6.88
CA PRO A 61 -6.38 -7.52 8.09
C PRO A 61 -4.99 -8.00 8.52
N GLN A 62 -4.47 -9.13 8.03
CA GLN A 62 -3.21 -9.70 8.50
C GLN A 62 -2.18 -9.84 7.38
N THR A 63 -1.02 -9.20 7.55
CA THR A 63 0.17 -9.47 6.73
C THR A 63 1.18 -10.28 7.54
N LEU A 64 1.87 -11.18 6.85
CA LEU A 64 3.00 -11.92 7.40
C LEU A 64 4.22 -10.97 7.53
N SER A 65 4.58 -10.67 8.77
CA SER A 65 5.80 -9.96 9.15
C SER A 65 6.74 -10.90 9.90
N TYR A 66 7.94 -10.43 10.20
CA TYR A 66 8.97 -11.21 10.88
C TYR A 66 9.64 -10.37 11.96
N ILE A 67 9.94 -10.96 13.11
CA ILE A 67 10.87 -10.37 14.07
C ILE A 67 12.27 -10.85 13.72
N VAL A 68 13.18 -9.93 13.44
CA VAL A 68 14.62 -10.18 13.20
C VAL A 68 15.41 -9.27 14.13
N HIS A 69 16.25 -9.83 14.99
CA HIS A 69 16.99 -9.16 16.06
C HIS A 69 16.10 -8.24 16.91
N GLY A 70 14.91 -8.75 17.27
CA GLY A 70 13.93 -8.00 18.06
C GLY A 70 13.18 -6.90 17.32
N ARG A 71 13.43 -6.68 16.01
CA ARG A 71 12.76 -5.67 15.19
C ARG A 71 11.77 -6.31 14.24
N GLU A 72 10.58 -5.73 14.13
CA GLU A 72 9.61 -6.14 13.12
C GLU A 72 10.00 -5.65 11.73
N ILE A 73 10.02 -6.57 10.76
CA ILE A 73 10.24 -6.30 9.34
C ILE A 73 9.17 -6.97 8.48
N HIS A 74 8.85 -6.35 7.34
CA HIS A 74 7.92 -6.92 6.36
C HIS A 74 8.57 -8.09 5.61
N GLY A 75 7.80 -9.08 5.16
CA GLY A 75 8.32 -10.23 4.41
C GLY A 75 9.09 -9.88 3.13
N ARG A 76 8.86 -8.69 2.54
CA ARG A 76 9.70 -8.18 1.44
C ARG A 76 11.13 -7.89 1.89
N SER A 77 11.30 -7.26 3.04
CA SER A 77 12.62 -6.97 3.61
C SER A 77 13.33 -8.27 3.99
N LEU A 78 12.60 -9.25 4.55
CA LEU A 78 13.15 -10.58 4.83
C LEU A 78 13.71 -11.24 3.54
N ARG A 79 12.95 -11.20 2.44
CA ARG A 79 13.43 -11.74 1.14
C ARG A 79 14.65 -11.00 0.60
N HIS A 80 14.80 -9.71 0.90
CA HIS A 80 15.97 -8.94 0.52
C HIS A 80 17.20 -9.34 1.36
N LEU A 81 17.02 -9.59 2.67
CA LEU A 81 18.07 -10.17 3.51
C LEU A 81 18.47 -11.57 3.02
N ALA A 82 17.51 -12.34 2.55
CA ALA A 82 17.70 -13.68 2.01
C ALA A 82 17.86 -13.69 0.47
N ALA A 83 18.51 -12.69 -0.11
CA ALA A 83 18.69 -12.60 -1.56
C ALA A 83 19.61 -13.71 -2.11
N ALA A 84 20.56 -14.18 -1.31
CA ALA A 84 21.54 -15.20 -1.66
C ALA A 84 21.15 -16.63 -1.24
N ARG A 85 19.88 -16.85 -0.90
CA ARG A 85 19.39 -18.19 -0.51
C ARG A 85 19.29 -19.12 -1.71
N ASP A 86 19.35 -20.42 -1.45
CA ASP A 86 19.08 -21.43 -2.48
C ASP A 86 17.61 -21.36 -2.94
N PRO A 87 17.29 -21.74 -4.20
CA PRO A 87 15.93 -21.66 -4.73
C PRO A 87 14.87 -22.39 -3.89
N ASP A 88 15.26 -23.52 -3.30
CA ASP A 88 14.39 -24.37 -2.48
C ASP A 88 14.36 -23.96 -1.01
N GLU A 89 15.21 -23.00 -0.60
CA GLU A 89 15.26 -22.50 0.77
C GLU A 89 14.28 -21.33 0.96
N THR A 90 13.56 -21.35 2.09
CA THR A 90 12.71 -20.22 2.45
C THR A 90 13.55 -19.05 2.94
N ALA A 91 13.08 -17.82 2.72
CA ALA A 91 13.78 -16.63 3.23
C ALA A 91 13.93 -16.65 4.76
N GLU A 92 12.98 -17.24 5.47
CA GLU A 92 13.05 -17.39 6.93
C GLU A 92 14.14 -18.39 7.34
N ALA A 93 14.24 -19.55 6.68
CA ALA A 93 15.27 -20.54 6.96
C ALA A 93 16.68 -19.99 6.73
N PHE A 94 16.89 -19.28 5.61
CA PHE A 94 18.16 -18.63 5.32
C PHE A 94 18.53 -17.62 6.40
N VAL A 95 17.60 -16.71 6.74
CA VAL A 95 17.83 -15.69 7.79
C VAL A 95 18.08 -16.36 9.13
N ARG A 96 17.37 -17.44 9.45
CA ARG A 96 17.56 -18.21 10.69
C ARG A 96 18.97 -18.77 10.80
N ARG A 97 19.49 -19.34 9.71
CA ARG A 97 20.81 -19.97 9.67
C ARG A 97 21.96 -18.96 9.65
N THR A 98 21.76 -17.79 9.02
CA THR A 98 22.88 -16.89 8.65
C THR A 98 22.89 -15.54 9.36
N ILE A 99 21.73 -15.04 9.78
CA ILE A 99 21.58 -13.67 10.31
C ILE A 99 21.08 -13.71 11.74
N ASP A 100 19.89 -14.26 11.97
CA ASP A 100 19.24 -14.28 13.27
C ASP A 100 18.59 -15.65 13.57
N PRO A 101 19.18 -16.50 14.43
CA PRO A 101 18.60 -17.79 14.79
C PRO A 101 17.24 -17.68 15.50
N GLN A 102 16.94 -16.52 16.10
CA GLN A 102 15.67 -16.24 16.78
C GLN A 102 14.59 -15.63 15.88
N VAL A 103 14.83 -15.57 14.56
CA VAL A 103 13.82 -15.07 13.62
C VAL A 103 12.50 -15.81 13.83
N ARG A 104 11.39 -15.10 13.71
CA ARG A 104 10.07 -15.73 13.78
C ARG A 104 9.06 -14.96 12.96
N ALA A 105 8.20 -15.71 12.28
CA ALA A 105 7.01 -15.16 11.65
C ALA A 105 6.04 -14.64 12.72
N ILE A 106 5.45 -13.47 12.45
CA ILE A 106 4.35 -12.91 13.21
C ILE A 106 3.25 -12.45 12.23
N LYS A 107 2.02 -12.40 12.72
CA LYS A 107 0.90 -11.79 11.98
C LYS A 107 0.70 -10.38 12.47
N THR A 108 0.97 -9.41 11.62
CA THR A 108 0.78 -7.99 11.95
C THR A 108 -0.53 -7.50 11.35
N PRO A 109 -1.37 -6.82 12.15
CA PRO A 109 -2.53 -6.13 11.63
C PRO A 109 -2.09 -5.02 10.66
N THR A 110 -2.31 -5.21 9.36
CA THR A 110 -2.00 -4.20 8.35
C THR A 110 -3.22 -3.97 7.48
N LEU A 111 -4.19 -3.26 8.04
CA LEU A 111 -5.34 -2.84 7.28
C LEU A 111 -4.91 -1.71 6.34
N LYS A 112 -5.21 -1.82 5.04
CA LYS A 112 -4.95 -0.75 4.08
C LYS A 112 -6.20 -0.45 3.29
N HIS A 113 -6.60 0.80 3.23
CA HIS A 113 -7.69 1.24 2.36
C HIS A 113 -7.25 1.15 0.90
N ARG A 114 -8.06 0.50 0.05
CA ARG A 114 -7.75 0.29 -1.38
C ARG A 114 -8.57 1.23 -2.26
N TYR A 115 -7.87 2.04 -3.05
CA TYR A 115 -8.42 3.01 -3.97
C TYR A 115 -8.09 2.65 -5.43
N LEU A 116 -9.08 2.80 -6.29
CA LEU A 116 -9.02 2.39 -7.70
C LEU A 116 -9.29 3.60 -8.61
N TYR A 117 -8.37 3.89 -9.53
CA TYR A 117 -8.55 4.94 -10.53
C TYR A 117 -8.67 4.33 -11.95
N PRO A 118 -9.90 4.22 -12.48
CA PRO A 118 -10.08 3.76 -13.86
C PRO A 118 -9.63 4.85 -14.85
N LEU A 119 -8.77 4.49 -15.79
CA LEU A 119 -8.25 5.39 -16.82
C LEU A 119 -9.15 5.48 -18.05
N ASP A 120 -10.11 4.56 -18.19
CA ASP A 120 -11.12 4.56 -19.24
C ASP A 120 -12.55 4.33 -18.70
N LYS A 121 -13.54 4.72 -19.51
CA LYS A 121 -14.97 4.63 -19.13
C LYS A 121 -15.44 3.18 -18.95
N ALA A 122 -14.92 2.24 -19.72
CA ALA A 122 -15.33 0.84 -19.63
C ALA A 122 -14.84 0.20 -18.32
N MET A 123 -13.60 0.46 -17.92
CA MET A 123 -13.04 0.06 -16.63
C MET A 123 -13.81 0.70 -15.49
N ARG A 124 -14.19 1.98 -15.60
CA ARG A 124 -15.03 2.64 -14.60
C ARG A 124 -16.35 1.92 -14.39
N ARG A 125 -17.04 1.52 -15.47
CA ARG A 125 -18.30 0.75 -15.35
C ARG A 125 -18.10 -0.58 -14.65
N GLN A 126 -17.05 -1.33 -15.01
CA GLN A 126 -16.74 -2.63 -14.40
C GLN A 126 -16.50 -2.53 -12.89
N LEU A 127 -15.88 -1.43 -12.43
CA LEU A 127 -15.53 -1.24 -11.04
C LEU A 127 -16.65 -0.64 -10.17
N ARG A 128 -17.74 -0.14 -10.76
CA ARG A 128 -18.85 0.48 -9.99
C ARG A 128 -19.42 -0.46 -8.93
N ALA A 129 -19.59 -1.74 -9.24
CA ALA A 129 -20.10 -2.73 -8.30
C ALA A 129 -19.18 -2.98 -7.09
N ARG A 130 -17.91 -2.57 -7.17
CA ARG A 130 -16.93 -2.69 -6.08
C ARG A 130 -16.83 -1.43 -5.22
N ALA A 131 -17.55 -0.36 -5.60
CA ALA A 131 -17.52 0.91 -4.87
C ALA A 131 -18.14 0.74 -3.48
N ARG A 132 -17.45 1.25 -2.48
CA ARG A 132 -17.92 1.33 -1.09
C ARG A 132 -17.89 2.80 -0.62
N PRO A 133 -18.69 3.17 0.38
CA PRO A 133 -18.62 4.49 1.00
C PRO A 133 -17.21 4.80 1.49
N TYR A 134 -16.76 6.05 1.32
CA TYR A 134 -15.44 6.45 1.79
C TYR A 134 -15.33 6.35 3.31
N PRO A 135 -14.19 5.87 3.83
CA PRO A 135 -13.94 5.91 5.26
C PRO A 135 -13.82 7.37 5.70
N PRO A 136 -14.36 7.73 6.89
CA PRO A 136 -14.18 9.06 7.43
C PRO A 136 -12.71 9.31 7.74
N ARG A 137 -12.33 10.59 7.82
CA ARG A 137 -11.04 10.95 8.41
C ARG A 137 -11.10 10.56 9.88
N LEU A 138 -10.20 9.67 10.30
CA LEU A 138 -10.01 9.40 11.72
C LEU A 138 -9.50 10.69 12.37
N GLU A 139 -10.19 11.16 13.41
CA GLU A 139 -9.65 12.20 14.28
C GLU A 139 -8.46 11.59 15.01
N VAL A 140 -7.27 12.09 14.69
CA VAL A 140 -6.11 11.81 15.51
C VAL A 140 -6.31 12.67 16.75
N ASN A 141 -6.88 12.10 17.82
CA ASN A 141 -6.78 12.72 19.13
C ASN A 141 -5.29 12.93 19.38
N ALA A 142 -4.89 14.21 19.39
CA ALA A 142 -3.56 14.60 19.80
C ALA A 142 -3.34 13.97 21.18
N ARG A 143 -2.46 12.97 21.24
CA ARG A 143 -2.11 12.36 22.52
C ARG A 143 -1.50 13.48 23.38
N ALA A 144 -2.08 13.63 24.57
CA ALA A 144 -1.54 14.38 25.70
C ALA A 144 -0.13 13.89 26.08
#